data_AF-A0A0N4VL08-F1
#
_entry.id   AF-A0A0N4VL08-F1
#
_cell.length_a   1.000
_cell.length_b   1.000
_cell.length_c   1.000
_cell.angle_alpha   90.00
_cell.angle_beta   90.00
_cell.angle_gamma   90.00
#
_symmetry.space_group_name_H-M   'P 1'
#
loop_
_entity.id
_entity.type
_entity.pdbx_description
1 polymer ?
#
loop_
_entity_poly.entity_id
_entity_poly.type
_entity_poly.pdbx_seq_one_letter_code
_entity_poly.pdbx_strand_id
1 'polypeptide(L)'
;MINCPSRFPTFNNSAITSPNQKKKINIVSEAYELKKGDTAGRITMIMEQHSEEFRQAFIPLFAAKVDAENLNDFTERFRQYLDSVIDNIKDADKFMLQSKIRRKTKERKIKALSEEFGGFCVSMKPYGFKPEFFTVAADAITTECVFLDNTAICQSPTLTFEVK
;
A
#
# COMPACT_ATOMS: atom_id res chain seq x y z
N MET A 1 -26.82 -3.43 -15.81
CA MET A 1 -25.76 -4.26 -15.20
C MET A 1 -24.49 -4.00 -15.98
N ILE A 2 -23.59 -3.15 -15.47
CA ILE A 2 -22.37 -2.77 -16.19
C ILE A 2 -21.28 -3.77 -15.81
N ASN A 3 -20.78 -4.47 -16.82
CA ASN A 3 -19.70 -5.46 -16.76
C ASN A 3 -18.40 -4.74 -16.35
N CYS A 4 -17.99 -4.86 -15.09
CA CYS A 4 -16.65 -4.44 -14.66
C CYS A 4 -15.64 -5.47 -15.20
N PRO A 5 -14.72 -5.11 -16.11
CA PRO A 5 -13.65 -6.02 -16.50
C PRO A 5 -12.78 -6.30 -15.26
N SER A 6 -12.78 -7.57 -14.85
CA SER A 6 -12.06 -8.16 -13.72
C SER A 6 -10.55 -8.19 -13.94
N ARG A 7 -9.94 -7.03 -14.21
CA ARG A 7 -8.49 -6.88 -14.29
C ARG A 7 -7.94 -6.09 -13.10
N PHE A 8 -8.38 -6.48 -11.90
CA PHE A 8 -7.46 -6.38 -10.77
C PHE A 8 -6.29 -7.32 -11.08
N PRO A 9 -5.03 -6.89 -10.93
CA PRO A 9 -3.93 -7.84 -10.92
C PRO A 9 -4.22 -8.84 -9.81
N THR A 10 -4.58 -10.06 -10.18
CA THR A 10 -4.55 -11.19 -9.26
C THR A 10 -3.10 -11.31 -8.81
N PHE A 11 -2.79 -10.88 -7.59
CA PHE A 11 -1.52 -11.18 -6.94
C PHE A 11 -1.40 -12.70 -6.92
N ASN A 12 -0.64 -13.24 -7.86
CA ASN A 12 -0.43 -14.67 -7.98
C ASN A 12 0.59 -15.07 -6.90
N ASN A 13 0.08 -15.29 -5.68
CA ASN A 13 0.87 -15.61 -4.49
C ASN A 13 1.36 -17.08 -4.45
N SER A 14 1.19 -17.85 -5.52
CA SER A 14 1.72 -19.22 -5.60
C SER A 14 3.26 -19.30 -5.63
N ALA A 15 3.96 -18.17 -5.57
CA ALA A 15 5.44 -18.10 -5.57
C ALA A 15 6.07 -17.81 -4.19
N ILE A 16 5.30 -17.88 -3.07
CA ILE A 16 5.81 -17.60 -1.72
C ILE A 16 6.49 -18.85 -1.12
N THR A 17 7.68 -19.21 -1.58
CA THR A 17 8.49 -20.29 -0.98
C THR A 17 10.00 -20.02 -0.90
N SER A 18 10.49 -18.83 -1.27
CA SER A 18 11.93 -18.53 -1.24
C SER A 18 12.37 -17.76 0.03
N PRO A 19 13.52 -18.12 0.65
CA PRO A 19 14.16 -17.36 1.74
C PRO A 19 14.37 -15.87 1.42
N ASN A 20 14.57 -15.54 0.14
CA ASN A 20 14.73 -14.15 -0.32
C ASN A 20 13.46 -13.32 -0.18
N GLN A 21 12.26 -13.91 -0.22
CA GLN A 21 11.01 -13.16 -0.07
C GLN A 21 10.66 -12.90 1.40
N LYS A 22 11.01 -13.80 2.33
CA LYS A 22 10.88 -13.55 3.78
C LYS A 22 11.75 -12.37 4.23
N LYS A 23 12.97 -12.27 3.71
CA LYS A 23 13.83 -11.09 3.94
C LYS A 23 13.17 -9.81 3.43
N LYS A 24 12.62 -9.82 2.21
CA LYS A 24 11.91 -8.66 1.64
C LYS A 24 10.70 -8.21 2.46
N ILE A 25 9.88 -9.15 2.94
CA ILE A 25 8.69 -8.83 3.76
C ILE A 25 9.11 -8.23 5.11
N ASN A 26 10.14 -8.77 5.76
CA ASN A 26 10.64 -8.23 7.02
C ASN A 26 11.27 -6.85 6.84
N ILE A 27 12.06 -6.62 5.78
CA ILE A 27 12.65 -5.32 5.47
C ILE A 27 11.55 -4.27 5.22
N VAL A 28 10.53 -4.59 4.42
CA VAL A 28 9.42 -3.66 4.15
C VAL A 28 8.64 -3.35 5.43
N SER A 29 8.38 -4.36 6.28
CA SER A 29 7.71 -4.14 7.56
C SER A 29 8.56 -3.34 8.55
N GLU A 30 9.86 -3.59 8.61
CA GLU A 30 10.79 -2.91 9.51
C GLU A 30 11.04 -1.46 9.06
N ALA A 31 11.16 -1.22 7.76
CA ALA A 31 11.27 0.12 7.18
C ALA A 31 9.97 0.94 7.33
N TYR A 32 8.80 0.28 7.26
CA TYR A 32 7.52 0.92 7.54
C TYR A 32 7.38 1.33 9.02
N GLU A 33 7.85 0.50 9.96
CA GLU A 33 7.81 0.80 11.40
C GLU A 33 8.87 1.81 11.86
N LEU A 34 10.09 1.73 11.32
CA LEU A 34 11.18 2.68 11.61
C LEU A 34 10.85 4.10 11.13
N LYS A 35 9.98 4.22 10.13
CA LYS A 35 9.50 5.48 9.59
C LYS A 35 7.99 5.61 9.70
N LYS A 36 7.44 5.54 10.92
CA LYS A 36 6.09 6.03 11.28
C LYS A 36 5.79 7.50 10.90
N GLY A 37 6.62 8.15 10.07
CA GLY A 37 6.24 9.36 9.38
C GLY A 37 5.27 9.01 8.27
N ASP A 38 4.09 9.60 8.29
CA ASP A 38 3.05 9.67 7.25
C ASP A 38 3.36 9.03 5.87
N THR A 39 3.39 7.69 5.81
CA THR A 39 3.64 6.94 4.56
C THR A 39 2.48 7.14 3.58
N ALA A 40 1.25 7.16 4.08
CA ALA A 40 0.07 7.40 3.27
C ALA A 40 0.09 8.80 2.65
N GLY A 41 0.43 9.85 3.40
CA GLY A 41 0.54 11.20 2.87
C GLY A 41 1.67 11.36 1.85
N ARG A 42 2.82 10.70 2.04
CA ARG A 42 3.87 10.66 1.00
C ARG A 42 3.37 9.99 -0.27
N ILE A 43 2.67 8.86 -0.17
CA ILE A 43 2.10 8.20 -1.34
C ILE A 43 1.07 9.11 -2.02
N THR A 44 0.15 9.74 -1.28
CA THR A 44 -0.82 10.70 -1.82
C THR A 44 -0.12 11.88 -2.51
N MET A 45 0.96 12.41 -1.93
CA MET A 45 1.78 13.47 -2.53
C MET A 45 2.44 13.01 -3.84
N ILE A 46 2.98 11.78 -3.88
CA ILE A 46 3.52 11.21 -5.12
C ILE A 46 2.41 11.08 -6.17
N MET A 47 1.21 10.64 -5.80
CA MET A 47 0.07 10.57 -6.72
C MET A 47 -0.28 11.94 -7.31
N GLU A 48 -0.27 13.00 -6.48
CA GLU A 48 -0.50 14.38 -6.92
C GLU A 48 0.59 14.89 -7.89
N GLN A 49 1.86 14.56 -7.62
CA GLN A 49 2.98 14.98 -8.46
C GLN A 49 3.00 14.27 -9.82
N HIS A 50 2.64 12.99 -9.85
CA HIS A 50 2.77 12.14 -11.03
C HIS A 50 1.49 12.01 -11.86
N SER A 51 0.33 12.41 -11.34
CA SER A 51 -0.93 12.40 -12.08
C SER A 51 -1.58 13.77 -12.12
N GLU A 52 -1.47 14.41 -13.29
CA GLU A 52 -2.13 15.70 -13.54
C GLU A 52 -3.65 15.58 -13.42
N GLU A 53 -4.25 14.46 -13.85
CA GLU A 53 -5.68 14.21 -13.67
C GLU A 53 -6.07 14.08 -12.19
N PHE A 54 -5.26 13.40 -11.37
CA PHE A 54 -5.49 13.32 -9.93
C PHE A 54 -5.42 14.72 -9.31
N ARG A 55 -4.40 15.50 -9.67
CA ARG A 55 -4.16 16.85 -9.14
C ARG A 55 -5.18 17.89 -9.58
N GLN A 56 -5.51 17.95 -10.87
CA GLN A 56 -6.29 19.04 -11.45
C GLN A 56 -7.77 18.70 -11.63
N ALA A 57 -8.13 17.42 -11.73
CA ALA A 57 -9.53 17.02 -11.87
C ALA A 57 -10.09 16.49 -10.55
N PHE A 58 -9.43 15.50 -9.93
CA PHE A 58 -9.99 14.84 -8.76
C PHE A 58 -9.94 15.72 -7.50
N ILE A 59 -8.75 16.23 -7.11
CA ILE A 59 -8.61 17.02 -5.88
C ILE A 59 -9.58 18.22 -5.84
N PRO A 60 -9.70 19.06 -6.90
CA PRO A 60 -10.58 20.23 -6.86
C PRO A 60 -12.06 19.85 -6.85
N LEU A 61 -12.46 18.82 -7.60
CA LEU A 61 -13.85 18.34 -7.62
C LEU A 61 -14.27 17.68 -6.30
N PHE A 62 -13.34 16.98 -5.65
CA PHE A 62 -13.53 16.40 -4.33
C PHE A 62 -13.68 17.50 -3.28
N ALA A 63 -12.77 18.48 -3.27
CA ALA A 63 -12.80 19.61 -2.35
C ALA A 63 -14.08 20.45 -2.49
N ALA A 64 -14.54 20.68 -3.72
CA ALA A 64 -15.73 21.50 -3.99
C ALA A 64 -17.06 20.85 -3.59
N LYS A 65 -17.11 19.52 -3.43
CA LYS A 65 -18.36 18.77 -3.24
C LYS A 65 -18.52 18.15 -1.86
N VAL A 66 -17.47 18.13 -1.04
CA VAL A 66 -17.46 17.44 0.26
C VAL A 66 -17.54 18.40 1.48
N ASP A 67 -17.58 19.73 1.26
CA ASP A 67 -17.82 20.76 2.30
C ASP A 67 -16.94 20.69 3.57
N ALA A 68 -15.83 19.94 3.55
CA ALA A 68 -14.80 19.94 4.59
C ALA A 68 -13.47 19.43 4.02
N GLU A 69 -12.38 20.04 4.48
CA GLU A 69 -11.00 19.52 4.62
C GLU A 69 -10.60 18.28 3.76
N ASN A 70 -10.74 18.42 2.45
CA ASN A 70 -9.66 18.38 1.46
C ASN A 70 -8.61 17.27 1.62
N LEU A 71 -8.68 16.18 0.81
CA LEU A 71 -7.67 15.11 0.63
C LEU A 71 -7.19 14.36 1.90
N ASN A 72 -7.35 14.93 3.08
CA ASN A 72 -6.96 14.40 4.38
C ASN A 72 -7.82 13.19 4.72
N ASP A 73 -9.13 13.26 4.45
CA ASP A 73 -10.05 12.14 4.64
C ASP A 73 -9.68 10.94 3.74
N PHE A 74 -9.31 11.21 2.48
CA PHE A 74 -8.80 10.19 1.57
C PHE A 74 -7.48 9.58 2.10
N THR A 75 -6.55 10.44 2.50
CA THR A 75 -5.22 10.05 2.99
C THR A 75 -5.32 9.24 4.28
N GLU A 76 -6.23 9.62 5.18
CA GLU A 76 -6.48 8.93 6.45
C GLU A 76 -7.13 7.56 6.21
N ARG A 77 -8.12 7.45 5.32
CA ARG A 77 -8.68 6.16 4.91
C ARG A 77 -7.64 5.26 4.26
N PHE A 78 -6.77 5.84 3.46
CA PHE A 78 -5.68 5.10 2.83
C PHE A 78 -4.63 4.64 3.84
N ARG A 79 -4.31 5.48 4.83
CA ARG A 79 -3.45 5.13 5.97
C ARG A 79 -4.00 3.95 6.76
N GLN A 80 -5.28 4.00 7.13
CA GLN A 80 -5.96 2.91 7.84
C GLN A 80 -5.92 1.59 7.06
N TYR A 81 -6.10 1.67 5.74
CA TYR A 81 -5.96 0.51 4.86
C TYR A 81 -4.53 -0.06 4.87
N LEU A 82 -3.51 0.78 4.68
CA LEU A 82 -2.11 0.35 4.68
C LEU A 82 -1.69 -0.28 6.01
N ASP A 83 -2.04 0.37 7.13
CA ASP A 83 -1.77 -0.12 8.48
C ASP A 83 -2.40 -1.50 8.69
N SER A 84 -3.68 -1.65 8.33
CA SER A 84 -4.40 -2.92 8.45
C SER A 84 -3.82 -4.02 7.57
N VAL A 85 -3.39 -3.69 6.34
CA VAL A 85 -2.73 -4.65 5.44
C VAL A 85 -1.41 -5.12 6.05
N ILE A 86 -0.60 -4.19 6.55
CA ILE A 86 0.72 -4.48 7.12
C ILE A 86 0.61 -5.33 8.37
N ASP A 87 -0.35 -5.05 9.26
CA ASP A 87 -0.61 -5.87 10.45
C ASP A 87 -1.04 -7.30 10.11
N ASN A 88 -1.74 -7.50 8.98
CA ASN A 88 -2.10 -8.83 8.52
C ASN A 88 -0.95 -9.55 7.78
N ILE A 89 0.05 -8.81 7.29
CA ILE A 89 1.27 -9.36 6.69
C ILE A 89 2.28 -9.77 7.77
N LYS A 90 2.45 -8.97 8.83
CA LYS A 90 3.32 -9.27 9.98
C LYS A 90 2.93 -10.60 10.63
N ASP A 91 3.93 -11.39 11.04
CA ASP A 91 3.84 -12.77 11.54
C ASP A 91 3.55 -13.87 10.51
N ALA A 92 4.62 -14.33 9.87
CA ALA A 92 4.68 -15.66 9.32
C ALA A 92 5.74 -16.47 10.08
N ASP A 93 5.27 -17.39 10.92
CA ASP A 93 5.92 -18.67 11.27
C ASP A 93 6.31 -18.84 12.75
N LYS A 94 5.49 -19.62 13.47
CA LYS A 94 5.98 -20.45 14.58
C LYS A 94 5.66 -21.95 14.42
N PHE A 95 4.66 -22.33 13.60
CA PHE A 95 4.27 -23.74 13.39
C PHE A 95 3.77 -24.04 11.96
N MET A 96 4.35 -25.05 11.31
CA MET A 96 4.22 -25.34 9.87
C MET A 96 2.84 -25.85 9.40
N LEU A 97 2.04 -26.46 10.27
CA LEU A 97 0.68 -26.93 9.91
C LEU A 97 -0.37 -25.85 10.18
N GLN A 98 -0.23 -25.09 11.27
CA GLN A 98 -1.03 -23.90 11.51
C GLN A 98 -0.69 -22.77 10.52
N SER A 99 0.52 -22.75 9.94
CA SER A 99 0.94 -21.69 9.03
C SER A 99 0.16 -21.69 7.71
N LYS A 100 -0.20 -22.83 7.12
CA LYS A 100 -1.02 -22.86 5.88
C LYS A 100 -2.42 -22.29 6.11
N ILE A 101 -3.09 -22.70 7.19
CA ILE A 101 -4.43 -22.21 7.55
C ILE A 101 -4.35 -20.72 7.90
N ARG A 102 -3.38 -20.31 8.73
CA ARG A 102 -3.16 -18.90 9.09
C ARG A 102 -2.87 -18.03 7.86
N ARG A 103 -2.06 -18.50 6.91
CA ARG A 103 -1.76 -17.79 5.65
C ARG A 103 -3.03 -17.58 4.83
N LYS A 104 -3.81 -18.64 4.59
CA LYS A 104 -5.08 -18.53 3.85
C LYS A 104 -6.09 -17.60 4.52
N THR A 105 -6.14 -17.61 5.86
CA THR A 105 -6.99 -16.68 6.62
C THR A 105 -6.52 -15.23 6.47
N LYS A 106 -5.21 -14.97 6.52
CA LYS A 106 -4.64 -13.65 6.31
C LYS A 106 -4.86 -13.13 4.90
N GLU A 107 -4.68 -13.96 3.87
CA GLU A 107 -4.98 -13.61 2.48
C GLU A 107 -6.46 -13.20 2.32
N ARG A 108 -7.38 -13.93 2.94
CA ARG A 108 -8.80 -13.57 2.95
C ARG A 108 -9.06 -12.23 3.63
N LYS A 109 -8.38 -11.94 4.76
CA LYS A 109 -8.49 -10.66 5.45
C LYS A 109 -7.95 -9.50 4.60
N ILE A 110 -6.76 -9.65 4.02
CA ILE A 110 -6.19 -8.65 3.12
C ILE A 110 -7.13 -8.39 1.94
N LYS A 111 -7.69 -9.46 1.33
CA LYS A 111 -8.68 -9.32 0.26
C LYS A 111 -9.90 -8.52 0.70
N ALA A 112 -10.46 -8.82 1.87
CA ALA A 112 -11.61 -8.10 2.41
C ALA A 112 -11.29 -6.61 2.67
N LEU A 113 -10.11 -6.31 3.21
CA LEU A 113 -9.63 -4.93 3.39
C LEU A 113 -9.51 -4.19 2.06
N SER A 114 -8.98 -4.86 1.02
CA SER A 114 -8.88 -4.26 -0.32
C SER A 114 -10.26 -4.03 -0.96
N GLU A 115 -11.23 -4.92 -0.73
CA GLU A 115 -12.61 -4.75 -1.19
C GLU A 115 -13.31 -3.57 -0.49
N GLU A 116 -13.12 -3.42 0.82
CA GLU A 116 -13.66 -2.31 1.61
C GLU A 116 -13.08 -0.96 1.13
N PHE A 117 -11.76 -0.87 1.03
CA PHE A 117 -11.09 0.33 0.52
C PHE A 117 -11.47 0.63 -0.93
N GLY A 118 -11.58 -0.40 -1.78
CA GLY A 118 -12.08 -0.27 -3.14
C GLY A 118 -13.52 0.25 -3.19
N GLY A 119 -14.38 -0.19 -2.28
CA GLY A 119 -15.75 0.30 -2.13
C GLY A 119 -15.80 1.79 -1.78
N PHE A 120 -14.97 2.23 -0.83
CA PHE A 120 -14.77 3.65 -0.52
C PHE A 120 -14.32 4.45 -1.75
N CYS A 121 -13.32 3.98 -2.49
CA CYS A 121 -12.86 4.62 -3.73
C CYS A 121 -13.95 4.72 -4.81
N VAL A 122 -14.75 3.66 -4.99
CA VAL A 122 -15.89 3.66 -5.92
C VAL A 122 -16.96 4.65 -5.49
N SER A 123 -17.21 4.80 -4.18
CA SER A 123 -18.16 5.81 -3.67
C SER A 123 -17.74 7.24 -4.04
N MET A 124 -16.46 7.47 -4.34
CA MET A 124 -15.95 8.78 -4.76
C MET A 124 -16.04 9.07 -6.27
N LYS A 125 -16.56 8.15 -7.09
CA LYS A 125 -16.77 8.39 -8.53
C LYS A 125 -17.57 9.65 -8.86
N PRO A 126 -18.67 9.99 -8.14
CA PRO A 126 -19.40 11.25 -8.36
C PRO A 126 -18.56 12.51 -8.11
N TYR A 127 -17.47 12.37 -7.36
CA TYR A 127 -16.49 13.43 -7.06
C TYR A 127 -15.28 13.40 -8.00
N GLY A 128 -15.34 12.64 -9.10
CA GLY A 128 -14.28 12.59 -10.11
C GLY A 128 -13.25 11.48 -9.92
N PHE A 129 -13.45 10.56 -8.97
CA PHE A 129 -12.54 9.42 -8.80
C PHE A 129 -12.58 8.51 -10.04
N LYS A 130 -11.41 8.21 -10.60
CA LYS A 130 -11.24 7.36 -11.77
C LYS A 130 -10.54 6.04 -11.40
N PRO A 131 -10.94 4.89 -11.98
CA PRO A 131 -10.24 3.61 -11.78
C PRO A 131 -8.74 3.66 -12.07
N GLU A 132 -8.31 4.51 -13.00
CA GLU A 132 -6.92 4.75 -13.38
C GLU A 132 -6.09 5.31 -12.21
N PHE A 133 -6.72 5.90 -11.18
CA PHE A 133 -5.98 6.32 -9.99
C PHE A 133 -5.47 5.14 -9.15
N PHE A 134 -6.00 3.93 -9.32
CA PHE A 134 -5.41 2.74 -8.69
C PHE A 134 -4.06 2.37 -9.27
N THR A 135 -3.83 2.59 -10.58
CA THR A 135 -2.50 2.37 -11.17
C THR A 135 -1.53 3.44 -10.70
N VAL A 136 -1.96 4.70 -10.62
CA VAL A 136 -1.17 5.80 -10.05
C VAL A 136 -0.80 5.50 -8.59
N ALA A 137 -1.75 5.01 -7.79
CA ALA A 137 -1.50 4.61 -6.41
C ALA A 137 -0.50 3.46 -6.30
N ALA A 138 -0.59 2.45 -7.18
CA ALA A 138 0.35 1.33 -7.19
C ALA A 138 1.79 1.76 -7.53
N ASP A 139 1.95 2.67 -8.48
CA ASP A 139 3.26 3.23 -8.85
C ASP A 139 3.83 4.10 -7.70
N ALA A 140 2.98 4.89 -7.05
CA ALA A 140 3.34 5.69 -5.90
C ALA A 140 3.75 4.84 -4.69
N ILE A 141 3.01 3.77 -4.38
CA ILE A 141 3.37 2.77 -3.37
C ILE A 141 4.73 2.15 -3.70
N THR A 142 4.95 1.76 -4.96
CA THR A 142 6.21 1.15 -5.40
C THR A 142 7.38 2.11 -5.17
N THR A 143 7.21 3.37 -5.55
CA THR A 143 8.21 4.44 -5.37
C THR A 143 8.54 4.64 -3.89
N GLU A 144 7.51 4.71 -3.04
CA GLU A 144 7.69 4.85 -1.60
C GLU A 144 8.37 3.62 -1.00
N CYS A 145 8.03 2.40 -1.42
CA CYS A 145 8.71 1.18 -0.97
C CYS A 145 10.20 1.19 -1.35
N VAL A 146 10.56 1.66 -2.55
CA VAL A 146 11.98 1.80 -2.95
C VAL A 146 12.70 2.83 -2.08
N PHE A 147 12.04 3.95 -1.77
CA PHE A 147 12.59 4.96 -0.85
C PHE A 147 12.81 4.41 0.57
N LEU A 148 11.83 3.66 1.08
CA LEU A 148 11.90 3.00 2.39
C LEU A 148 13.04 1.96 2.43
N ASP A 149 13.17 1.13 1.40
CA ASP A 149 14.23 0.12 1.27
C ASP A 149 15.62 0.78 1.24
N ASN A 150 15.80 1.80 0.39
CA ASN A 150 17.05 2.56 0.32
C ASN A 150 17.40 3.22 1.66
N THR A 151 16.42 3.69 2.42
CA THR A 151 16.70 4.30 3.72
C THR A 151 17.03 3.26 4.79
N ALA A 152 16.36 2.11 4.79
CA ALA A 152 16.67 1.01 5.70
C ALA A 152 18.10 0.49 5.51
N ILE A 153 18.57 0.43 4.26
CA ILE A 153 19.96 0.05 3.92
C ILE A 153 20.97 1.07 4.50
N CYS A 154 20.70 2.38 4.37
CA CYS A 154 21.58 3.43 4.90
C CYS A 154 21.65 3.48 6.44
N GLN A 155 20.65 2.96 7.14
CA GLN A 155 20.60 2.93 8.61
C GLN A 155 21.19 1.64 9.22
N SER A 156 21.50 0.63 8.40
CA SER A 156 22.25 -0.53 8.84
C SER A 156 23.70 -0.09 9.15
N PRO A 157 24.25 -0.39 10.34
CA PRO A 157 25.63 -0.03 10.65
C PRO A 157 26.55 -0.70 9.63
N THR A 158 27.22 0.13 8.83
CA THR A 158 28.28 -0.27 7.92
C THR A 158 29.31 -1.06 8.71
N LEU A 159 29.41 -2.36 8.46
CA LEU A 159 30.57 -3.16 8.85
C LEU A 159 31.75 -2.62 8.05
N THR A 160 32.51 -1.71 8.64
CA THR A 160 33.82 -1.28 8.16
C THR A 160 34.70 -2.52 8.07
N PHE A 161 34.98 -2.97 6.86
CA PHE A 161 36.04 -3.94 6.64
C PHE A 161 37.36 -3.24 6.94
N GLU A 162 38.00 -3.57 8.06
CA GLU A 162 39.41 -3.27 8.27
C GLU A 162 40.22 -4.10 7.27
N VAL A 163 40.88 -3.40 6.34
CA VAL A 163 41.88 -3.98 5.45
C VAL A 163 43.13 -4.22 6.30
N LYS A 164 43.49 -5.49 6.49
CA LYS A 164 44.80 -5.90 7.04
C LYS A 164 45.91 -5.67 6.04
#